data_AF-A0A6P5ZCD1-F1
#
_entry.id   AF-A0A6P5ZCD1-F1
#
_cell.length_a   1.000
_cell.length_b   1.000
_cell.length_c   1.000
_cell.angle_alpha   90.00
_cell.angle_beta   90.00
_cell.angle_gamma   90.00
#
_symmetry.space_group_name_H-M   'P 1'
#
loop_
_entity.id
_entity.type
_entity.pdbx_description
1 polymer ?
#
loop_
_entity_poly.entity_id
_entity_poly.type
_entity_poly.pdbx_seq_one_letter_code
_entity_poly.pdbx_strand_id
1 'polypeptide(L)'
;MGSRALPILSSFKFKTRLSFASSSSYPLFLINNNPKIRNFSIKTRSSLQPPDVLRLAETARISLAPNEVEESAPKIRQVIEWFGQLQSVDLDSVEPAIRADTEGDNLREDVPEAFENKEALLASVPSYEEPYIKVPKVLNKE
;
A
#
# COMPACT_ATOMS: atom_id res chain seq x y z
N MET A 1 11.36 -37.49 29.58
CA MET A 1 12.72 -37.16 29.11
C MET A 1 12.57 -36.34 27.84
N GLY A 2 12.58 -35.02 27.97
CA GLY A 2 12.26 -34.09 26.89
C GLY A 2 13.51 -33.71 26.11
N SER A 3 13.54 -34.04 24.82
CA SER A 3 14.62 -33.67 23.91
C SER A 3 14.35 -32.27 23.34
N ARG A 4 15.06 -31.26 23.86
CA ARG A 4 15.12 -29.91 23.30
C ARG A 4 16.04 -29.91 22.09
N ALA A 5 15.50 -29.69 20.90
CA ALA A 5 16.30 -29.37 19.72
C ALA A 5 16.58 -27.86 19.68
N LEU A 6 17.85 -27.49 19.66
CA LEU A 6 18.34 -26.13 19.42
C LEU A 6 18.65 -26.00 17.92
N PRO A 7 18.16 -24.97 17.20
CA PRO A 7 18.68 -24.68 15.87
C PRO A 7 20.03 -23.97 15.98
N ILE A 8 21.02 -24.56 15.33
CA ILE A 8 22.39 -24.07 15.18
C ILE A 8 22.37 -22.88 14.21
N LEU A 9 22.78 -21.72 14.72
CA LEU A 9 22.98 -20.50 13.95
C LEU A 9 24.23 -20.66 13.07
N SER A 10 24.07 -20.93 11.77
CA SER A 10 25.20 -20.96 10.83
C SER A 10 25.60 -19.53 10.47
N SER A 11 26.83 -19.17 10.83
CA SER A 11 27.44 -17.86 10.62
C SER A 11 27.44 -17.43 9.15
N PHE A 12 26.76 -16.33 8.86
CA PHE A 12 26.84 -15.64 7.56
C PHE A 12 28.24 -15.05 7.40
N LYS A 13 29.05 -15.62 6.51
CA LYS A 13 30.39 -15.11 6.20
C LYS A 13 30.30 -13.90 5.29
N PHE A 14 30.62 -12.72 5.83
CA PHE A 14 30.92 -11.53 5.04
C PHE A 14 32.17 -11.80 4.19
N LYS A 15 32.01 -11.84 2.87
CA LYS A 15 33.14 -11.91 1.93
C LYS A 15 33.49 -10.49 1.48
N THR A 16 34.62 -9.99 2.00
CA THR A 16 35.22 -8.72 1.59
C THR A 16 35.92 -8.83 0.24
N ARG A 17 35.71 -7.79 -0.58
CA ARG A 17 36.55 -7.24 -1.66
C ARG A 17 37.13 -8.20 -2.70
N LEU A 18 36.58 -8.11 -3.91
CA LEU A 18 37.40 -8.06 -5.13
C LEU A 18 37.05 -6.77 -5.90
N SER A 19 38.06 -5.93 -6.07
CA SER A 19 38.06 -4.80 -6.98
C SER A 19 38.21 -5.31 -8.41
N PHE A 20 37.16 -5.18 -9.21
CA PHE A 20 37.26 -5.23 -10.66
C PHE A 20 36.98 -3.83 -11.20
N ALA A 21 38.04 -3.19 -11.68
CA ALA A 21 37.94 -2.01 -12.52
C ALA A 21 37.40 -2.46 -13.89
N SER A 22 36.15 -2.09 -14.18
CA SER A 22 35.59 -2.11 -15.52
C SER A 22 35.00 -0.74 -15.76
N SER A 23 35.60 -0.01 -16.71
CA SER A 23 35.14 1.28 -17.18
C SER A 23 33.82 1.11 -17.92
N SER A 24 32.71 1.03 -17.19
CA SER A 24 31.38 1.09 -17.78
C SER A 24 30.93 2.55 -17.76
N SER A 25 30.97 3.16 -18.94
CA SER A 25 30.48 4.50 -19.23
C SER A 25 28.96 4.52 -19.09
N TYR A 26 28.44 4.55 -17.87
CA TYR A 26 27.03 4.83 -17.65
C TYR A 26 26.80 6.32 -17.90
N PRO A 27 25.81 6.71 -18.72
CA PRO A 27 25.45 8.11 -18.84
C PRO A 27 24.92 8.59 -17.48
N LEU A 28 25.41 9.74 -17.03
CA LEU A 28 24.80 10.51 -15.96
C LEU A 28 23.38 10.88 -16.41
N PHE A 29 22.40 10.10 -15.97
CA PHE A 29 21.00 10.51 -16.05
C PHE A 29 20.81 11.68 -15.08
N LEU A 30 20.71 12.89 -15.64
CA LEU A 30 20.19 14.06 -14.96
C LEU A 30 18.68 13.85 -14.76
N ILE A 31 18.31 13.18 -13.69
CA ILE A 31 16.92 13.11 -13.25
C ILE A 31 16.56 14.49 -12.71
N ASN A 32 15.75 15.22 -13.47
CA ASN A 32 15.15 16.47 -13.02
C ASN A 32 14.09 16.13 -11.95
N ASN A 33 14.55 15.98 -10.71
CA ASN A 33 13.72 15.88 -9.52
C ASN A 33 13.08 17.25 -9.29
N ASN A 34 12.02 17.56 -10.02
CA ASN A 34 11.04 18.51 -9.56
C ASN A 34 10.15 17.77 -8.56
N PRO A 35 10.33 17.94 -7.24
CA PRO A 35 9.28 17.55 -6.31
C PRO A 35 8.11 18.45 -6.67
N LYS A 36 7.16 17.91 -7.44
CA LYS A 36 5.88 18.57 -7.65
C LYS A 36 5.23 18.60 -6.28
N ILE A 37 5.46 19.67 -5.52
CA ILE A 37 4.85 19.93 -4.22
C ILE A 37 3.35 19.85 -4.48
N ARG A 38 2.76 18.73 -4.09
CA ARG A 38 1.32 18.57 -4.14
C ARG A 38 0.82 19.42 -2.98
N ASN A 39 0.19 20.54 -3.28
CA ASN A 39 -0.40 21.37 -2.23
C ASN A 39 -1.49 20.54 -1.53
N PHE A 40 -1.20 20.03 -0.33
CA PHE A 40 -2.15 19.33 0.53
C PHE A 40 -3.00 20.33 1.35
N SER A 41 -3.31 21.50 0.78
CA SER A 41 -4.13 22.51 1.46
C SER A 41 -5.60 22.16 1.28
N ILE A 42 -6.20 21.56 2.30
CA ILE A 42 -7.64 21.45 2.44
C ILE A 42 -8.07 22.54 3.42
N LYS A 43 -8.25 23.77 2.91
CA LYS A 43 -8.84 24.88 3.69
C LYS A 43 -10.37 24.84 3.62
N THR A 44 -10.98 23.66 3.63
CA THR A 44 -12.44 23.53 3.81
C THR A 44 -12.75 23.30 5.27
N ARG A 45 -13.33 24.30 5.94
CA ARG A 45 -14.11 24.11 7.17
C ARG A 45 -15.42 23.41 6.77
N SER A 46 -15.39 22.10 6.54
CA SER A 46 -16.62 21.37 6.25
C SER A 46 -17.33 21.01 7.54
N SER A 47 -18.54 21.57 7.73
CA SER A 47 -19.55 20.93 8.56
C SER A 47 -19.69 19.49 8.03
N LEU A 48 -19.19 18.52 8.79
CA LEU A 48 -19.20 17.12 8.41
C LEU A 48 -20.66 16.68 8.42
N GLN A 49 -21.29 16.64 7.24
CA GLN A 49 -22.56 15.96 7.09
C GLN A 49 -22.36 14.51 7.55
N PRO A 50 -23.33 13.92 8.26
CA PRO A 50 -23.22 12.53 8.69
C PRO A 50 -22.84 11.65 7.50
N PRO A 51 -21.81 10.79 7.63
CA PRO A 51 -21.38 9.95 6.53
C PRO A 51 -22.49 9.01 6.11
N ASP A 52 -22.72 8.94 4.80
CA ASP A 52 -23.61 7.94 4.22
C ASP A 52 -22.89 6.59 4.17
N VAL A 53 -23.29 5.69 5.08
CA VAL A 53 -22.70 4.36 5.23
C VAL A 53 -22.91 3.50 3.99
N LEU A 54 -24.03 3.67 3.27
CA LEU A 54 -24.31 2.89 2.05
C LEU A 54 -23.32 3.28 0.95
N ARG A 55 -23.11 4.58 0.77
CA ARG A 55 -22.13 5.09 -0.20
C ARG A 55 -20.71 4.66 0.13
N LEU A 56 -20.35 4.66 1.42
CA LEU A 56 -19.04 4.19 1.87
C LEU A 56 -18.85 2.69 1.59
N ALA A 57 -19.87 1.89 1.85
CA ALA A 57 -19.85 0.45 1.59
C ALA A 57 -19.70 0.15 0.09
N GLU A 58 -20.42 0.88 -0.78
CA GLU A 58 -20.26 0.75 -2.23
C GLU A 58 -18.84 1.08 -2.69
N THR A 59 -18.25 2.15 -2.15
CA THR A 59 -16.88 2.58 -2.46
C THR A 59 -15.86 1.52 -2.04
N ALA A 60 -16.07 0.90 -0.88
CA ALA A 60 -15.21 -0.16 -0.36
C ALA A 60 -15.50 -1.55 -0.95
N ARG A 61 -16.51 -1.67 -1.84
CA ARG A 61 -17.00 -2.96 -2.38
C ARG A 61 -17.45 -3.94 -1.28
N ILE A 62 -18.04 -3.42 -0.22
CA ILE A 62 -18.61 -4.19 0.89
C ILE A 62 -20.13 -4.24 0.72
N SER A 63 -20.71 -5.45 0.76
CA SER A 63 -22.17 -5.63 0.77
C SER A 63 -22.66 -5.60 2.22
N LEU A 64 -23.62 -4.72 2.54
CA LEU A 64 -24.22 -4.60 3.87
C LEU A 64 -25.74 -4.78 3.80
N ALA A 65 -26.28 -5.52 4.75
CA ALA A 65 -27.71 -5.59 4.99
C ALA A 65 -28.22 -4.30 5.68
N PRO A 66 -29.51 -3.93 5.53
CA PRO A 66 -30.03 -2.70 6.14
C PRO A 66 -29.85 -2.66 7.68
N ASN A 67 -29.99 -3.81 8.35
CA ASN A 67 -29.73 -3.91 9.79
C ASN A 67 -28.26 -3.60 10.16
N GLU A 68 -27.31 -4.11 9.38
CA GLU A 68 -25.88 -3.87 9.62
C GLU A 68 -25.51 -2.39 9.41
N VAL A 69 -26.21 -1.72 8.50
CA VAL A 69 -26.06 -0.27 8.28
C VAL A 69 -26.49 0.51 9.51
N GLU A 70 -27.65 0.18 10.09
CA GLU A 70 -28.16 0.83 11.31
C GLU A 70 -27.22 0.62 12.51
N GLU A 71 -26.64 -0.57 12.64
CA GLU A 71 -25.67 -0.89 13.70
C GLU A 71 -24.31 -0.23 13.49
N SER A 72 -23.87 -0.07 12.25
CA SER A 72 -22.53 0.45 11.91
C SER A 72 -22.48 1.97 11.88
N ALA A 73 -23.58 2.62 11.50
CA ALA A 73 -23.66 4.08 11.41
C ALA A 73 -23.27 4.84 12.70
N PRO A 74 -23.77 4.49 13.91
CA PRO A 74 -23.36 5.17 15.13
C PRO A 74 -21.89 4.90 15.48
N LYS A 75 -21.36 3.70 15.20
CA LYS A 75 -19.95 3.35 15.46
C LYS A 75 -19.01 4.20 14.61
N ILE A 76 -19.30 4.33 13.31
CA ILE A 76 -18.53 5.16 12.39
C ILE A 76 -18.60 6.63 12.79
N ARG A 77 -19.79 7.12 13.19
CA ARG A 77 -19.96 8.48 13.71
C ARG A 77 -19.07 8.75 14.93
N GLN A 78 -19.01 7.83 15.89
CA GLN A 78 -18.17 7.97 17.08
C GLN A 78 -16.68 8.08 16.72
N VAL A 79 -16.20 7.27 15.76
CA VAL A 79 -14.81 7.31 15.31
C VAL A 79 -14.50 8.66 14.66
N ILE A 80 -15.37 9.15 13.78
CA ILE A 80 -15.17 10.44 13.11
C ILE A 80 -15.19 11.60 14.10
N GLU A 81 -16.11 11.58 15.06
CA GLU A 81 -16.18 12.60 16.12
C GLU A 81 -14.87 12.63 16.94
N TRP A 82 -14.33 11.46 17.27
CA TRP A 82 -13.05 11.35 17.95
C TRP A 82 -11.89 11.94 17.12
N PHE A 83 -11.84 11.65 15.81
CA PHE A 83 -10.87 12.28 14.90
C PHE A 83 -11.09 13.79 14.72
N GLY A 84 -12.32 14.27 14.91
CA GLY A 84 -12.68 15.70 14.86
C GLY A 84 -11.86 16.56 15.83
N GLN A 85 -11.35 15.97 16.92
CA GLN A 85 -10.46 16.64 17.87
C GLN A 85 -9.18 17.18 17.20
N LEU A 86 -8.70 16.56 16.13
CA LEU A 86 -7.50 17.01 15.41
C LEU A 86 -7.71 18.34 14.68
N GLN A 87 -8.97 18.75 14.42
CA GLN A 87 -9.27 20.02 13.75
C GLN A 87 -8.97 21.25 14.61
N SER A 88 -8.81 21.08 15.94
CA SER A 88 -8.44 22.20 16.82
C SER A 88 -6.94 22.49 16.85
N VAL A 89 -6.12 21.64 16.22
CA VAL A 89 -4.66 21.77 16.20
C VAL A 89 -4.25 22.65 15.01
N ASP A 90 -3.40 23.66 15.26
CA ASP A 90 -2.82 24.48 14.21
C ASP A 90 -1.69 23.72 13.50
N LEU A 91 -1.78 23.62 12.19
CA LEU A 91 -0.84 22.90 11.32
C LEU A 91 -0.28 23.79 10.20
N ASP A 92 -0.51 25.11 10.24
CA ASP A 92 -0.13 26.03 9.16
C ASP A 92 1.38 26.04 8.84
N SER A 93 2.22 25.65 9.81
CA SER A 93 3.69 25.61 9.69
C SER A 93 4.30 24.21 9.58
N VAL A 94 3.48 23.15 9.58
CA VAL A 94 3.96 21.76 9.61
C VAL A 94 3.77 21.10 8.25
N GLU A 95 4.85 20.59 7.66
CA GLU A 95 4.77 19.81 6.42
C GLU A 95 4.17 18.42 6.67
N PRO A 96 3.34 17.89 5.74
CA PRO A 96 2.78 16.54 5.88
C PRO A 96 3.86 15.45 5.91
N ALA A 97 3.80 14.57 6.90
CA ALA A 97 4.66 13.40 6.99
C ALA A 97 4.22 12.31 5.99
N ILE A 98 5.02 12.05 4.95
CA ILE A 98 4.71 11.06 3.91
C ILE A 98 5.24 9.66 4.28
N ARG A 99 6.48 9.58 4.78
CA ARG A 99 7.13 8.34 5.26
C ARG A 99 7.99 8.67 6.47
N ALA A 100 8.10 7.70 7.39
CA ALA A 100 8.97 7.83 8.57
C ALA A 100 10.47 7.78 8.18
N ASP A 101 10.79 6.98 7.16
CA ASP A 101 12.11 6.82 6.55
C ASP A 101 12.15 7.59 5.22
N THR A 102 12.52 8.86 5.28
CA THR A 102 12.68 9.68 4.07
C THR A 102 14.13 9.64 3.61
N GLU A 103 14.59 8.47 3.16
CA GLU A 103 15.91 8.38 2.52
C GLU A 103 15.85 7.51 1.25
N GLY A 104 16.24 8.14 0.14
CA GLY A 104 16.74 7.46 -1.05
C GLY A 104 15.75 7.19 -2.18
N ASP A 105 16.25 7.35 -3.40
CA ASP A 105 15.62 6.83 -4.61
C ASP A 105 15.73 5.29 -4.58
N ASN A 106 14.69 4.62 -4.08
CA ASN A 106 14.61 3.15 -4.13
C ASN A 106 14.14 2.72 -5.53
N LEU A 107 15.08 2.75 -6.47
CA LEU A 107 14.87 2.28 -7.84
C LEU A 107 15.25 0.80 -7.94
N ARG A 108 14.39 0.04 -8.62
CA ARG A 108 14.70 -1.34 -9.02
C ARG A 108 15.57 -1.31 -10.27
N GLU A 109 16.62 -2.14 -10.30
CA GLU A 109 17.45 -2.34 -11.50
C GLU A 109 16.61 -2.84 -12.69
N ASP A 110 16.90 -2.34 -13.89
CA ASP A 110 16.21 -2.74 -15.12
C ASP A 110 16.82 -4.01 -15.72
N VAL A 111 16.72 -5.11 -14.96
CA VAL A 111 17.18 -6.44 -15.37
C VAL A 111 15.97 -7.38 -15.45
N PRO A 112 15.79 -8.14 -16.54
CA PRO A 112 14.70 -9.10 -16.66
C PRO A 112 14.91 -10.28 -15.70
N GLU A 113 13.85 -10.67 -14.99
CA GLU A 113 13.83 -11.82 -14.09
C GLU A 113 12.78 -12.82 -14.58
N ALA A 114 13.14 -14.11 -14.63
CA ALA A 114 12.23 -15.19 -15.00
C ALA A 114 11.54 -15.74 -13.76
N PHE A 115 10.20 -15.72 -13.77
CA PHE A 115 9.38 -16.27 -12.67
C PHE A 115 8.76 -17.60 -13.10
N GLU A 116 9.35 -18.71 -12.65
CA GLU A 116 8.95 -20.07 -13.01
C GLU A 116 7.75 -20.59 -12.20
N ASN A 117 7.39 -19.93 -11.09
CA ASN A 117 6.41 -20.44 -10.14
C ASN A 117 4.94 -20.23 -10.56
N LYS A 118 4.63 -20.41 -11.85
CA LYS A 118 3.30 -20.17 -12.42
C LYS A 118 2.26 -21.14 -11.87
N GLU A 119 2.64 -22.41 -11.70
CA GLU A 119 1.74 -23.46 -11.21
C GLU A 119 1.26 -23.17 -9.78
N ALA A 120 2.15 -22.75 -8.87
CA ALA A 120 1.74 -22.42 -7.51
C ALA A 120 0.88 -21.15 -7.44
N LEU A 121 1.13 -20.18 -8.34
CA LEU A 121 0.27 -18.99 -8.46
C LEU A 121 -1.14 -19.38 -8.90
N LEU A 122 -1.27 -20.23 -9.94
CA LEU A 122 -2.56 -20.71 -10.42
C LEU A 122 -3.30 -21.57 -9.41
N ALA A 123 -2.58 -22.39 -8.63
CA ALA A 123 -3.18 -23.20 -7.56
C ALA A 123 -3.88 -22.36 -6.47
N SER A 124 -3.52 -21.08 -6.32
CA SER A 124 -4.18 -20.16 -5.37
C SER A 124 -5.45 -19.51 -5.94
N VAL A 125 -5.71 -19.65 -7.24
CA VAL A 125 -6.83 -18.99 -7.92
C VAL A 125 -8.09 -19.86 -7.81
N PRO A 126 -9.21 -19.33 -7.30
CA PRO A 126 -10.44 -20.11 -7.12
C PRO A 126 -11.04 -20.69 -8.41
N SER A 127 -10.92 -19.98 -9.54
CA SER A 127 -11.42 -20.43 -10.84
C SER A 127 -10.56 -19.89 -11.97
N TYR A 128 -10.05 -20.78 -12.80
CA TYR A 128 -9.22 -20.45 -13.95
C TYR A 128 -9.52 -21.42 -15.11
N GLU A 129 -9.22 -20.99 -16.32
CA GLU A 129 -9.29 -21.78 -17.55
C GLU A 129 -7.99 -21.48 -18.31
N GLU A 130 -7.06 -22.43 -18.31
CA GLU A 130 -5.67 -22.20 -18.73
C GLU A 130 -5.55 -21.50 -20.09
N PRO A 131 -4.79 -20.38 -20.20
CA PRO A 131 -3.95 -19.71 -19.19
C PRO A 131 -4.61 -18.53 -18.43
N TYR A 132 -5.95 -18.43 -18.41
CA TYR A 132 -6.69 -17.25 -17.94
C TYR A 132 -7.38 -17.43 -16.58
N ILE A 133 -7.48 -16.35 -15.82
CA ILE A 133 -8.32 -16.29 -14.62
C ILE A 133 -9.76 -16.01 -15.03
N LYS A 134 -10.70 -16.82 -14.55
CA LYS A 134 -12.12 -16.69 -14.88
C LYS A 134 -12.77 -15.66 -13.96
N VAL A 135 -13.33 -14.60 -14.54
CA VAL A 135 -14.08 -13.56 -13.82
C VAL A 135 -15.47 -13.38 -14.44
N PRO A 136 -16.47 -12.94 -13.65
CA PRO A 136 -17.76 -12.53 -14.21
C PRO A 136 -17.58 -11.44 -15.27
N LYS A 137 -18.38 -11.53 -16.34
CA LYS A 137 -18.35 -10.54 -17.43
C LYS A 137 -18.64 -9.14 -16.86
N VAL A 138 -17.77 -8.18 -17.15
CA VAL A 138 -18.01 -6.78 -16.80
C VAL A 138 -19.13 -6.25 -17.68
N LEU A 139 -20.24 -5.88 -17.05
CA LEU A 139 -21.34 -5.17 -17.69
C LEU A 139 -21.28 -3.71 -17.23
N ASN A 140 -21.50 -2.76 -18.14
CA ASN A 140 -21.67 -1.37 -17.75
C ASN A 140 -23.00 -1.23 -17.02
N LYS A 141 -22.99 -0.60 -15.84
CA LYS A 141 -24.23 -0.08 -15.24
C LYS A 141 -24.64 1.15 -16.06
N GLU A 142 -25.85 1.14 -16.62
CA GLU A 142 -26.50 2.37 -17.11
C GLU A 142 -26.87 3.28 -15.92
#